data_AF-A0A2S9GC64-F1
#
_entry.id   AF-A0A2S9GC64-F1
#
_cell.length_a   1.000
_cell.length_b   1.000
_cell.length_c   1.000
_cell.angle_alpha   90.00
_cell.angle_beta   90.00
_cell.angle_gamma   90.00
#
_symmetry.space_group_name_H-M   'P 1'
#
loop_
_entity.id
_entity.type
_entity.pdbx_description
1 polymer ?
#
loop_
_entity_poly.entity_id
_entity_poly.type
_entity_poly.pdbx_seq_one_letter_code
_entity_poly.pdbx_strand_id
1 'polypeptide(L)'
;ASLVQREATPEDFSKVARVIYNRLAERRTLEFDSTVNYPLDRIEVATTDGDRGQMTPWNTYVRPGLPMTPICSPGQPALVSAEQP
;
A
#
# COMPACT_ATOMS: atom_id res chain seq x y z
N ALA A 1 3.20 1.39 7.63
CA ALA A 1 2.03 1.76 8.46
C ALA A 1 0.85 2.27 7.63
N SER A 2 0.97 3.35 6.85
CA SER A 2 -0.15 3.89 6.06
C SER A 2 -0.73 2.89 5.04
N LEU A 3 0.13 2.11 4.38
CA LEU A 3 -0.30 0.99 3.53
C LEU A 3 -1.11 -0.04 4.31
N VAL A 4 -0.55 -0.54 5.42
CA VAL A 4 -1.20 -1.51 6.32
C VAL A 4 -2.60 -1.03 6.76
N GLN A 5 -2.72 0.24 7.16
CA GLN A 5 -3.98 0.85 7.58
C GLN A 5 -5.03 0.90 6.47
N ARG A 6 -4.61 1.06 5.21
CA ARG A 6 -5.51 1.14 4.05
C ARG A 6 -5.88 -0.23 3.47
N GLU A 7 -5.05 -1.23 3.69
CA GLU A 7 -5.20 -2.56 3.09
C GLU A 7 -5.92 -3.57 3.99
N ALA A 8 -6.00 -3.32 5.30
CA ALA A 8 -6.56 -4.28 6.24
C ALA A 8 -7.33 -3.64 7.40
N THR A 9 -7.94 -4.50 8.20
CA THR A 9 -8.45 -4.20 9.54
C THR A 9 -7.38 -4.51 10.60
N PRO A 10 -7.51 -4.00 11.83
CA PRO A 10 -6.50 -4.19 12.88
C PRO A 10 -6.09 -5.63 13.15
N GLU A 11 -7.00 -6.58 12.96
CA GLU A 11 -6.77 -8.02 13.17
C GLU A 11 -5.79 -8.62 12.14
N ASP A 12 -5.71 -8.04 10.94
CA ASP A 12 -4.89 -8.53 9.83
C ASP A 12 -3.64 -7.67 9.56
N PHE A 13 -3.42 -6.61 10.35
CA PHE A 13 -2.29 -5.69 10.16
C PHE A 13 -0.93 -6.38 10.18
N SER A 14 -0.72 -7.35 11.06
CA SER A 14 0.54 -8.10 11.13
C SER A 14 0.79 -8.91 9.86
N LYS A 15 -0.26 -9.55 9.31
CA LYS A 15 -0.16 -10.33 8.07
C LYS A 15 0.17 -9.42 6.89
N VAL A 16 -0.52 -8.28 6.77
CA VAL A 16 -0.27 -7.32 5.68
C VAL A 16 1.11 -6.71 5.79
N ALA A 17 1.54 -6.31 6.99
CA ALA A 17 2.89 -5.82 7.22
C ALA A 17 3.92 -6.85 6.74
N ARG A 18 3.77 -8.12 7.13
CA ARG A 18 4.67 -9.19 6.69
C ARG A 18 4.70 -9.39 5.17
N VAL A 19 3.56 -9.31 4.48
CA VAL A 19 3.51 -9.38 3.00
C VAL A 19 4.29 -8.22 2.37
N ILE A 20 4.14 -7.00 2.89
CA ILE A 20 4.88 -5.83 2.41
C ILE A 20 6.39 -6.08 2.54
N TYR A 21 6.86 -6.48 3.73
CA TYR A 21 8.29 -6.72 3.96
C TYR A 21 8.84 -7.87 3.10
N ASN A 22 8.08 -8.95 2.92
CA ASN A 22 8.47 -10.05 2.05
C ASN A 22 8.64 -9.58 0.59
N ARG A 23 7.67 -8.83 0.04
CA ARG A 23 7.76 -8.29 -1.33
C ARG A 23 8.93 -7.32 -1.49
N LEU A 24 9.19 -6.48 -0.50
CA LEU A 24 10.34 -5.57 -0.51
C LEU A 24 11.68 -6.33 -0.48
N ALA A 25 11.77 -7.39 0.32
CA ALA A 25 12.97 -8.24 0.38
C ALA A 25 13.25 -8.94 -0.97
N GLU A 26 12.19 -9.36 -1.67
CA GLU A 26 12.25 -9.94 -3.02
C GLU A 26 12.43 -8.89 -4.13
N ARG A 27 12.53 -7.60 -3.80
CA ARG A 27 12.56 -6.47 -4.75
C ARG A 27 11.38 -6.47 -5.74
N ARG A 28 10.23 -6.98 -5.31
CA ARG A 28 8.99 -6.99 -6.08
C ARG A 28 8.22 -5.69 -5.91
N THR A 29 7.37 -5.42 -6.89
CA THR A 29 6.29 -4.42 -6.79
C THR A 29 5.32 -4.81 -5.68
N LEU A 30 4.71 -3.81 -5.04
CA LEU A 30 3.76 -4.07 -3.96
C LEU A 30 2.33 -4.23 -4.48
N GLU A 31 2.00 -3.71 -5.66
CA GLU A 31 0.73 -3.99 -6.37
C GLU A 31 -0.51 -3.74 -5.52
N PHE A 32 -0.53 -2.62 -4.78
CA PHE A 32 -1.67 -2.23 -3.95
C PHE A 32 -2.57 -1.25 -4.68
N ASP A 33 -3.85 -1.60 -4.82
CA ASP A 33 -4.87 -0.75 -5.42
C ASP A 33 -5.06 0.55 -4.63
N SER A 34 -4.89 0.53 -3.30
CA SER A 34 -4.97 1.76 -2.49
C SER A 34 -3.95 2.83 -2.89
N THR A 35 -2.81 2.42 -3.44
CA THR A 35 -1.74 3.33 -3.89
C THR A 35 -2.02 3.94 -5.25
N VAL A 36 -2.80 3.26 -6.08
CA VAL A 36 -3.30 3.75 -7.37
C VAL A 36 -4.48 4.68 -7.16
N ASN A 37 -5.36 4.34 -6.21
CA ASN A 37 -6.53 5.15 -5.86
C ASN A 37 -6.19 6.44 -5.10
N TYR A 38 -5.07 6.49 -4.38
CA TYR A 38 -4.70 7.63 -3.55
C TYR A 38 -4.72 9.00 -4.29
N PRO A 39 -4.15 9.16 -5.50
CA PRO A 39 -4.23 10.42 -6.25
C PRO A 39 -5.55 10.63 -7.01
N LEU A 40 -6.47 9.65 -7.03
CA LEU A 40 -7.72 9.77 -7.79
C LEU A 40 -8.78 10.47 -6.94
N ASP A 41 -9.45 11.47 -7.52
CA ASP A 41 -10.60 12.18 -6.91
C ASP A 41 -11.89 11.33 -6.85
N ARG A 42 -11.79 10.03 -7.16
CA ARG A 42 -12.90 9.08 -7.21
C ARG A 42 -12.66 7.95 -6.23
N ILE A 43 -13.70 7.61 -5.47
CA ILE A 43 -13.71 6.42 -4.63
C ILE A 43 -14.24 5.26 -5.48
N GLU A 44 -13.37 4.70 -6.33
CA GLU A 44 -13.68 3.46 -7.05
C GLU A 44 -13.20 2.25 -6.24
N VAL A 45 -14.07 1.24 -6.16
CA VAL A 45 -13.78 -0.02 -5.44
C VAL A 45 -12.67 -0.81 -6.14
N ALA A 46 -12.50 -0.62 -7.44
CA ALA A 46 -11.48 -1.26 -8.25
C ALA A 46 -10.76 -0.22 -9.11
N THR A 47 -9.47 -0.43 -9.34
CA THR A 47 -8.65 0.36 -10.26
C THR A 47 -8.72 -0.27 -11.64
N THR A 48 -8.77 0.54 -12.69
CA THR A 48 -8.71 0.01 -14.06
C THR A 48 -7.30 -0.43 -14.41
N ASP A 49 -7.14 -1.30 -15.41
CA ASP A 49 -5.81 -1.67 -15.91
C ASP A 49 -5.04 -0.45 -16.43
N GLY A 50 -5.74 0.57 -16.94
CA GLY A 50 -5.16 1.85 -17.32
C GLY A 50 -4.58 2.62 -16.13
N ASP A 51 -5.31 2.68 -15.02
CA ASP A 51 -4.84 3.35 -13.79
C ASP A 51 -3.63 2.60 -13.19
N ARG A 52 -3.68 1.26 -13.18
CA ARG A 52 -2.57 0.41 -12.71
C ARG A 52 -1.32 0.57 -13.57
N GLY A 53 -1.46 0.85 -14.87
CA GLY A 53 -0.35 1.14 -15.77
C GLY A 53 0.21 2.56 -15.67
N GLN A 54 -0.47 3.48 -14.98
CA GLN A 54 -0.06 4.88 -14.93
C GLN A 54 1.11 5.11 -13.97
N MET A 55 2.21 5.72 -14.46
CA MET A 55 3.35 6.05 -13.61
C MET A 55 3.05 7.26 -12.72
N THR A 56 2.84 6.99 -11.42
CA THR A 56 2.68 8.03 -10.39
C THR A 56 3.67 7.79 -9.23
N PRO A 57 3.96 8.80 -8.39
CA PRO A 57 4.82 8.64 -7.22
C PRO A 57 4.35 7.60 -6.19
N TRP A 58 3.06 7.23 -6.24
CA TRP A 58 2.44 6.29 -5.31
C TRP A 58 2.19 4.93 -5.92
N ASN A 59 1.95 4.82 -7.23
CA ASN A 59 1.53 3.57 -7.86
C ASN A 59 2.59 2.46 -7.70
N THR A 60 2.28 1.49 -6.84
CA THR A 60 3.14 0.35 -6.52
C THR A 60 3.05 -0.82 -7.51
N TYR A 61 2.24 -0.72 -8.57
CA TYR A 61 2.24 -1.68 -9.69
C TYR A 61 3.42 -1.45 -10.63
N VAL A 62 3.75 -0.19 -10.89
CA VAL A 62 4.80 0.19 -11.87
C VAL A 62 6.09 0.66 -11.22
N ARG A 63 6.05 1.02 -9.94
CA ARG A 63 7.22 1.46 -9.18
C ARG A 63 7.57 0.42 -8.10
N PRO A 64 8.81 -0.12 -8.11
CA PRO A 64 9.26 -1.01 -7.06
C PRO A 64 9.50 -0.23 -5.76
N GLY A 65 9.37 -0.94 -4.63
CA GLY A 65 9.58 -0.35 -3.31
C GLY A 65 8.33 0.34 -2.73
N LEU A 66 8.55 1.21 -1.76
CA LEU A 66 7.49 1.97 -1.09
C LEU A 66 7.04 3.18 -1.94
N PRO A 67 5.77 3.61 -1.79
CA PRO A 67 5.31 4.88 -2.36
C PRO A 67 6.13 6.05 -1.79
N MET A 68 6.20 7.15 -2.55
CA MET A 68 7.01 8.32 -2.19
C MET A 68 6.59 8.94 -0.86
N THR A 69 5.29 8.93 -0.53
CA THR A 69 4.75 9.42 0.74
C THR A 69 3.70 8.45 1.29
N PRO A 70 3.35 8.58 2.59
CA PRO A 70 2.21 7.88 3.16
C PRO A 70 0.89 8.25 2.44
N ILE A 71 0.03 7.27 2.19
CA ILE A 71 -1.28 7.45 1.55
C ILE A 71 -2.43 7.74 2.54
N CYS A 72 -2.14 7.74 3.84
CA CYS A 72 -3.07 8.12 4.91
C CYS A 72 -2.33 8.39 6.21
N SER A 73 -3.04 8.94 7.20
CA SER A 73 -2.59 8.99 8.59
C SER A 73 -2.90 7.64 9.26
N PRO A 74 -1.91 6.80 9.60
CA PRO A 74 -2.14 5.51 10.24
C PRO A 74 -2.51 5.67 11.72
N GLY A 75 -3.38 4.79 12.22
CA GLY A 75 -3.62 4.67 13.65
C GLY A 75 -2.46 3.94 14.36
N GLN A 76 -2.45 4.02 15.69
CA GLN A 76 -1.45 3.36 16.53
C GLN A 76 -1.31 1.85 16.26
N PRO A 77 -2.39 1.06 16.05
CA PRO A 77 -2.24 -0.37 15.78
C PRO A 77 -1.51 -0.68 14.46
N ALA A 78 -1.69 0.16 13.44
CA ALA A 78 -1.01 0.01 12.15
C ALA A 78 0.47 0.43 12.22
N LEU A 79 0.82 1.34 13.13
CA LEU A 79 2.21 1.70 13.42
C LEU A 79 2.94 0.54 14.09
N VAL A 80 2.39 0.02 15.20
CA VAL A 80 2.98 -1.10 15.96
C VAL A 80 3.19 -2.31 15.06
N SER A 81 2.19 -2.67 14.25
CA SER A 81 2.31 -3.82 13.33
C SER A 81 3.34 -3.61 12.23
N ALA A 82 3.61 -2.37 11.83
CA ALA A 82 4.63 -2.06 10.83
C ALA A 82 6.05 -2.01 11.42
N GLU A 83 6.19 -1.72 12.72
CA GLU A 83 7.45 -1.74 13.47
C GLU A 83 7.87 -3.15 13.87
N GLN A 84 6.89 -4.05 14.09
CA GLN A 84 7.11 -5.46 14.43
C GLN A 84 6.39 -6.41 13.43
N PRO A 85 6.84 -6.45 12.17
CA PRO A 85 6.23 -7.22 11.08
C PRO A 85 6.50 -8.73 11.13
#